data_AF-A0AAD7WU69-F1
#
_entry.id   AF-A0AAD7WU69-F1
#
_cell.length_a   1.000
_cell.length_b   1.000
_cell.length_c   1.000
_cell.angle_alpha   90.00
_cell.angle_beta   90.00
_cell.angle_gamma   90.00
#
_symmetry.space_group_name_H-M   'P 1'
#
loop_
_entity.id
_entity.type
_entity.pdbx_description
1 polymer ?
#
loop_
_entity_poly.entity_id
_entity_poly.type
_entity_poly.pdbx_seq_one_letter_code
_entity_poly.pdbx_strand_id
1 'polypeptide(L)'
;MKMTSEQVNKISVVRVQQNNYPRVIVAKFDSFRQKEEIKQKSKELKGFKFYLSDQFPKEILDRHKKLYPILNENWKLDRRVTLVVDRLYIEGQLYRNQEVILWLY
;
A
#
# COMPACT_ATOMS: atom_id res chain seq x y z
N MET A 1 -5.19 -41.70 -10.06
CA MET A 1 -5.03 -41.07 -11.40
C MET A 1 -3.67 -40.36 -11.40
N LYS A 2 -2.68 -40.85 -12.15
CA LYS A 2 -1.33 -40.24 -12.22
C LYS A 2 -1.26 -39.37 -13.47
N MET A 3 -0.94 -38.08 -13.32
CA MET A 3 -0.72 -37.17 -14.45
C MET A 3 0.62 -37.47 -15.13
N THR A 4 0.66 -37.30 -16.46
CA THR A 4 1.87 -37.51 -17.27
C THR A 4 2.88 -36.37 -17.08
N SER A 5 4.16 -36.66 -17.21
CA SER A 5 5.28 -35.73 -16.99
C SER A 5 5.21 -34.45 -17.83
N GLU A 6 4.64 -34.52 -19.04
CA GLU A 6 4.41 -33.36 -19.90
C GLU A 6 3.37 -32.38 -19.35
N GLN A 7 2.34 -32.86 -18.64
CA GLN A 7 1.33 -32.00 -18.00
C GLN A 7 1.91 -31.22 -16.82
N VAL A 8 2.90 -31.80 -16.12
CA VAL A 8 3.59 -31.16 -14.99
C VAL A 8 4.47 -30.00 -15.46
N ASN A 9 5.14 -30.14 -16.62
CA ASN A 9 6.01 -29.10 -17.18
C ASN A 9 5.25 -27.86 -17.71
N LYS A 10 3.94 -27.97 -17.93
CA LYS A 10 3.08 -26.84 -18.35
C LYS A 10 2.53 -26.03 -17.18
N ILE A 11 2.66 -26.54 -15.95
CA ILE A 11 2.40 -25.76 -14.75
C ILE A 11 3.64 -24.90 -14.54
N SER A 12 3.58 -23.67 -15.05
CA SER A 12 4.52 -22.63 -14.66
C SER A 12 4.31 -22.36 -13.17
N VAL A 13 4.94 -23.16 -12.32
CA VAL A 13 5.18 -22.81 -10.92
C VAL A 13 6.10 -21.60 -11.01
N VAL A 14 5.51 -20.40 -11.01
CA VAL A 14 6.26 -19.18 -10.78
C VAL A 14 6.92 -19.40 -9.42
N ARG A 15 8.19 -19.83 -9.43
CA ARG A 15 9.02 -19.84 -8.23
C ARG A 15 9.06 -18.39 -7.79
N VAL A 16 8.18 -18.04 -6.86
CA VAL A 16 8.21 -16.77 -6.16
C VAL A 16 9.61 -16.72 -5.60
N GLN A 17 10.43 -15.79 -6.11
CA GLN A 17 11.81 -15.61 -5.68
C GLN A 17 11.84 -15.72 -4.16
N GLN A 18 12.70 -16.60 -3.62
CA GLN A 18 12.86 -16.72 -2.18
C GLN A 18 13.45 -15.41 -1.68
N ASN A 19 12.57 -14.48 -1.36
CA ASN A 19 12.96 -13.24 -0.74
C ASN A 19 13.36 -13.60 0.69
N ASN A 20 14.54 -13.21 1.16
CA ASN A 20 15.00 -13.45 2.54
C ASN A 20 14.13 -12.74 3.60
N TYR A 21 13.06 -12.06 3.19
CA TYR A 21 12.12 -11.39 4.06
C TYR A 21 10.95 -12.31 4.42
N PRO A 22 10.48 -12.26 5.68
CA PRO A 22 9.29 -12.98 6.10
C PRO A 22 8.07 -12.57 5.27
N ARG A 23 7.14 -13.50 5.08
CA ARG A 23 5.88 -13.22 4.38
C ARG A 23 5.07 -12.18 5.15
N VAL A 24 4.41 -11.30 4.41
CA VAL A 24 3.49 -10.31 4.97
C VAL A 24 2.28 -11.02 5.59
N ILE A 25 1.88 -10.58 6.77
CA ILE A 25 0.69 -11.07 7.48
C ILE A 25 -0.44 -10.06 7.27
N VAL A 26 -1.62 -10.54 6.90
CA VAL A 26 -2.84 -9.71 6.79
C VAL A 26 -3.73 -10.01 7.99
N ALA A 27 -3.90 -9.01 8.86
CA ALA A 27 -4.84 -9.08 9.98
C ALA A 27 -6.16 -8.41 9.60
N LYS A 28 -7.27 -9.08 9.90
CA LYS A 28 -8.62 -8.52 9.79
C LYS A 28 -9.11 -8.17 11.20
N PHE A 29 -9.77 -7.02 11.31
CA PHE A 29 -10.34 -6.53 12.56
C PHE A 29 -11.84 -6.39 12.40
N ASP A 30 -12.59 -6.70 13.46
CA ASP A 30 -14.06 -6.56 13.47
C ASP A 30 -14.48 -5.08 13.51
N SER A 31 -13.66 -4.24 14.15
CA SER A 31 -13.91 -2.81 14.29
C SER A 31 -12.78 -1.96 13.70
N PHE A 32 -13.19 -0.94 12.93
CA PHE A 32 -12.27 0.06 12.40
C PHE A 32 -11.52 0.80 13.51
N ARG A 33 -12.20 1.09 14.63
CA ARG A 33 -11.59 1.77 15.78
C ARG A 33 -10.43 0.98 16.37
N GLN A 34 -10.61 -0.34 16.53
CA GLN A 34 -9.55 -1.21 17.06
C GLN A 34 -8.34 -1.24 16.13
N LYS A 35 -8.57 -1.33 14.81
CA LYS A 35 -7.51 -1.27 13.79
C LYS A 35 -6.69 0.02 13.94
N GLU A 36 -7.36 1.17 14.03
CA GLU A 36 -6.68 2.48 14.17
C GLU A 36 -5.92 2.61 15.50
N GLU A 37 -6.50 2.16 16.62
CA GLU A 37 -5.82 2.18 17.92
C GLU A 37 -4.53 1.33 17.89
N ILE A 38 -4.57 0.14 17.29
CA ILE A 38 -3.39 -0.73 17.14
C ILE A 38 -2.35 -0.07 16.22
N LYS A 39 -2.78 0.53 15.12
CA LYS A 39 -1.90 1.24 14.18
C LYS A 39 -1.23 2.46 14.81
N GLN A 40 -1.92 3.18 15.70
CA GLN A 40 -1.32 4.30 16.44
C GLN A 40 -0.27 3.81 17.44
N LYS A 41 -0.60 2.77 18.21
CA LYS A 41 0.28 2.14 19.20
C LYS A 41 1.46 1.38 18.58
N SER A 42 1.40 1.05 17.29
CA SER A 42 2.50 0.33 16.62
C SER A 42 3.83 1.10 16.67
N LYS A 43 3.76 2.43 16.80
CA LYS A 43 4.95 3.29 16.97
C LYS A 43 5.65 3.09 18.32
N GLU A 44 4.98 2.48 19.29
CA GLU A 44 5.47 2.24 20.65
C GLU A 44 6.15 0.87 20.81
N LEU A 45 6.15 0.03 19.77
CA LEU A 45 6.76 -1.30 19.81
C LEU A 45 8.29 -1.19 19.89
N LYS A 46 8.82 -1.17 21.13
CA LYS A 46 10.26 -1.13 21.40
C LYS A 46 10.91 -2.47 21.05
N GLY A 47 12.05 -2.40 20.36
CA GLY A 47 12.90 -3.56 20.08
C GLY A 47 12.55 -4.38 18.84
N PHE A 48 11.44 -4.09 18.17
CA PHE A 48 11.05 -4.78 16.93
C PHE A 48 10.85 -3.81 15.77
N LYS A 49 11.41 -4.14 14.60
CA LYS A 49 11.27 -3.35 13.36
C LYS A 49 10.12 -3.90 12.49
N PHE A 50 8.90 -3.84 13.01
CA PHE A 50 7.71 -4.17 12.22
C PHE A 50 7.10 -2.91 11.61
N TYR A 51 6.57 -3.04 10.40
CA TYR A 51 5.83 -1.99 9.72
C TYR A 51 4.37 -2.43 9.57
N LEU A 52 3.45 -1.57 9.97
CA LEU A 52 2.02 -1.76 9.75
C LEU A 52 1.55 -0.76 8.69
N SER A 53 0.87 -1.26 7.68
CA SER A 53 0.24 -0.47 6.63
C SER A 53 -1.19 -0.94 6.39
N ASP A 54 -2.03 -0.04 5.87
CA ASP A 54 -3.38 -0.42 5.45
C ASP A 54 -3.33 -1.20 4.14
N GLN A 55 -4.22 -2.19 4.03
CA GLN A 55 -4.43 -2.91 2.78
C GLN A 55 -5.44 -2.15 1.93
N PHE A 56 -5.04 -1.77 0.72
CA PHE A 56 -5.90 -1.11 -0.25
C PHE A 56 -6.14 -1.99 -1.49
N PRO A 57 -7.29 -1.84 -2.17
CA PRO A 57 -7.49 -2.40 -3.50
C PRO A 57 -6.42 -1.94 -4.49
N LYS A 58 -6.21 -2.73 -5.55
CA LYS A 58 -5.16 -2.47 -6.54
C LYS A 58 -5.31 -1.10 -7.19
N GLU A 59 -6.53 -0.68 -7.46
CA GLU A 59 -6.87 0.58 -8.11
C GLU A 59 -6.36 1.77 -7.29
N ILE A 60 -6.50 1.69 -5.97
CA ILE A 60 -6.04 2.72 -5.03
C ILE A 60 -4.50 2.73 -4.98
N LEU A 61 -3.86 1.56 -4.95
CA LEU A 61 -2.40 1.46 -4.97
C LEU A 61 -1.80 2.02 -6.27
N ASP A 62 -2.46 1.80 -7.40
CA ASP A 62 -2.01 2.35 -8.69
C ASP A 62 -2.18 3.88 -8.73
N ARG A 63 -3.21 4.43 -8.08
CA ARG A 63 -3.35 5.89 -7.86
C ARG A 63 -2.27 6.44 -6.94
N HIS A 64 -1.93 5.74 -5.86
CA HIS A 64 -0.84 6.12 -4.96
C HIS A 64 0.49 6.26 -5.69
N LYS A 65 0.81 5.35 -6.62
CA LYS A 65 2.04 5.43 -7.42
C LYS A 65 2.13 6.74 -8.21
N LYS A 66 1.00 7.28 -8.67
CA LYS A 66 0.95 8.58 -9.35
C LYS A 66 1.08 9.76 -8.39
N LEU A 67 0.55 9.63 -7.17
CA LEU A 67 0.52 10.72 -6.17
C LEU A 67 1.79 10.83 -5.33
N TYR A 68 2.49 9.71 -5.07
CA TYR A 68 3.69 9.72 -4.23
C TYR A 68 4.83 10.61 -4.73
N PRO A 69 5.15 10.68 -6.04
CA PRO A 69 6.15 11.62 -6.53
C PRO A 69 5.82 13.06 -6.16
N ILE A 70 4.56 13.48 -6.40
CA ILE A 70 4.06 14.83 -6.12
C ILE A 70 4.06 15.11 -4.61
N LEU A 71 3.65 14.12 -3.80
CA LEU A 71 3.69 14.21 -2.35
C LEU A 71 5.12 14.42 -1.86
N ASN A 72 6.07 13.63 -2.35
CA ASN A 72 7.47 13.68 -1.95
C ASN A 72 8.14 15.00 -2.36
N GLU A 73 7.84 15.51 -3.55
CA GLU A 73 8.32 16.81 -4.02
C GLU A 73 7.82 17.95 -3.12
N ASN A 74 6.52 17.96 -2.78
CA ASN A 74 5.96 19.01 -1.92
C ASN A 74 6.43 18.88 -0.46
N TRP A 75 6.64 17.66 0.05
CA TRP A 75 7.27 17.45 1.36
C TRP A 75 8.68 18.07 1.38
N LYS A 76 9.51 17.81 0.36
CA LYS A 76 10.87 18.40 0.29
C LYS A 76 10.86 19.94 0.27
N LEU A 77 9.77 20.55 -0.17
CA LEU A 77 9.56 22.00 -0.15
C LEU A 77 8.96 22.51 1.18
N ASP A 78 8.95 21.68 2.22
CA ASP A 78 8.39 21.96 3.55
C ASP A 78 6.90 22.35 3.54
N ARG A 79 6.15 21.86 2.54
CA ARG A 79 4.71 22.09 2.45
C ARG A 79 3.93 21.04 3.22
N ARG A 80 2.82 21.43 3.81
CA ARG A 80 1.90 20.53 4.49
C ARG A 80 1.18 19.65 3.47
N VAL A 81 1.58 18.39 3.39
CA VAL A 81 0.97 17.38 2.51
C VAL A 81 0.18 16.34 3.29
N THR A 82 -0.96 15.90 2.75
CA THR A 82 -1.75 14.83 3.34
C THR A 82 -2.40 13.99 2.26
N LEU A 83 -2.16 12.67 2.28
CA LEU A 83 -2.81 11.71 1.39
C LEU A 83 -3.93 11.00 2.15
N VAL A 84 -5.17 11.15 1.69
CA VAL A 84 -6.35 10.49 2.27
C VAL A 84 -6.97 9.58 1.23
N VAL A 85 -6.89 8.26 1.45
CA VAL A 85 -7.36 7.20 0.55
C VAL A 85 -6.71 7.29 -0.84
N ASP A 86 -7.20 8.13 -1.74
CA ASP A 86 -6.67 8.35 -3.08
C ASP A 86 -6.64 9.84 -3.48
N ARG A 87 -6.75 10.73 -2.48
CA ARG A 87 -6.80 12.18 -2.65
C ARG A 87 -5.60 12.82 -1.96
N LEU A 88 -4.83 13.60 -2.70
CA LEU A 88 -3.70 14.36 -2.19
C LEU A 88 -4.15 15.79 -1.86
N TYR A 89 -3.87 16.24 -0.65
CA TYR A 89 -4.07 17.62 -0.20
C TYR A 89 -2.71 18.28 0.02
N ILE A 90 -2.54 19.49 -0.52
CA ILE A 90 -1.35 20.33 -0.37
C ILE A 90 -1.83 21.63 0.25
N GLU A 91 -1.27 22.01 1.41
CA GLU A 91 -1.73 23.17 2.20
C GLU A 91 -3.24 23.14 2.48
N GLY A 92 -3.78 21.94 2.73
CA GLY A 92 -5.21 21.72 2.97
C GLY A 92 -6.09 21.83 1.72
N GLN A 93 -5.56 22.18 0.56
CA GLN A 93 -6.30 22.22 -0.70
C GLN A 93 -6.14 20.91 -1.47
N LEU A 94 -7.25 20.41 -2.01
CA LEU A 94 -7.23 19.22 -2.88
C LEU A 94 -6.37 19.52 -4.11
N TYR A 95 -5.36 18.70 -4.35
CA TYR A 95 -4.57 18.76 -5.57
C TYR A 95 -5.49 18.41 -6.75
N ARG A 96 -5.71 19.39 -7.65
CA ARG A 96 -6.55 19.24 -8.83
C ARG A 96 -5.65 19.31 -10.06
N ASN A 97 -5.16 18.16 -10.50
CA ASN A 97 -4.54 18.02 -11.79
C ASN A 97 -5.33 16.98 -12.58
N GLN A 98 -5.98 17.41 -13.66
CA GLN A 98 -6.85 16.57 -14.47
C GLN A 98 -6.09 15.41 -15.11
N GLU A 99 -4.81 15.56 -15.45
CA GLU A 99 -4.01 14.49 -16.06
C GLU A 99 -3.65 13.40 -15.03
N VAL A 100 -3.43 13.81 -13.78
CA VAL A 100 -2.98 12.92 -12.71
C VAL A 100 -4.17 12.27 -12.00
N ILE A 101 -5.26 13.00 -11.79
CA ILE A 101 -6.41 12.62 -10.96
C ILE A 101 -7.70 12.63 -11.79
N LEU A 102 -7.70 11.87 -12.89
CA LEU A 102 -8.87 11.73 -13.77
C LEU A 102 -10.10 11.16 -13.05
N TRP A 103 -9.92 10.31 -12.05
CA TRP A 103 -11.01 9.57 -11.38
C TRP A 103 -11.80 10.39 -10.35
N LEU A 104 -11.45 11.67 -10.13
CA LEU A 104 -12.23 12.58 -9.28
C LEU A 104 -13.18 13.47 -10.09
N TYR A 105 -13.23 13.29 -11.41
CA TYR A 105 -14.13 13.94 -12.35
C TYR A 105 -15.00 12.88 -13.03
#